data_AF-A0A2H6B6Z4-F1
#
_entry.id   AF-A0A2H6B6Z4-F1
#
_cell.length_a   1.000
_cell.length_b   1.000
_cell.length_c   1.000
_cell.angle_alpha   90.00
_cell.angle_beta   90.00
_cell.angle_gamma   90.00
#
_symmetry.space_group_name_H-M   'P 1'
#
loop_
_entity.id
_entity.type
_entity.pdbx_description
1 polymer ?
#
loop_
_entity_poly.entity_id
_entity_poly.type
_entity_poly.pdbx_seq_one_letter_code
_entity_poly.pdbx_strand_id
1 'polypeptide(L)'
;MSAASDEGRSLAELWRQVYDAALAGDAVRVLEQIRAIERLATTGGDGAGPPRLSAEELSAALAFQKAALLALSRARETIGVELAGHERRRRLRSAYRPVPRAGSGRIEASA
;
A
#
# COMPACT_ATOMS: atom_id res chain seq x y z
N MET A 1 32.42 -0.12 7.88
CA MET A 1 31.13 -0.83 7.72
C MET A 1 31.08 -1.33 6.28
N SER A 2 30.89 -2.63 6.10
CA SER A 2 31.31 -3.38 4.90
C SER A 2 30.34 -3.18 3.72
N ALA A 3 30.87 -2.77 2.56
CA ALA A 3 30.17 -2.74 1.28
C ALA A 3 29.94 -4.16 0.68
N ALA A 4 30.42 -5.20 1.34
CA ALA A 4 30.40 -6.60 0.87
C ALA A 4 29.16 -7.41 1.32
N SER A 5 28.18 -6.82 2.01
CA SER A 5 27.01 -7.56 2.54
C SER A 5 25.76 -7.51 1.65
N ASP A 6 25.82 -6.81 0.51
CA ASP A 6 24.68 -6.67 -0.42
C ASP A 6 24.87 -7.44 -1.74
N GLU A 7 26.05 -8.01 -2.02
CA GLU A 7 26.37 -8.72 -3.28
C GLU A 7 25.71 -10.11 -3.42
N GLY A 8 24.89 -10.55 -2.46
CA GLY A 8 24.39 -11.93 -2.41
C GLY A 8 22.87 -12.14 -2.34
N ARG A 9 22.04 -11.09 -2.34
CA ARG A 9 20.58 -11.29 -2.30
C ARG A 9 20.02 -11.51 -3.69
N SER A 10 19.43 -12.68 -3.90
CA SER A 10 18.80 -13.04 -5.19
C SER A 10 17.62 -12.11 -5.50
N LEU A 11 17.36 -11.87 -6.78
CA LEU A 11 16.24 -11.02 -7.19
C LEU A 11 14.89 -11.61 -6.70
N ALA A 12 14.80 -12.94 -6.66
CA ALA A 12 13.64 -13.65 -6.15
C ALA A 12 13.40 -13.38 -4.66
N GLU A 13 14.45 -13.32 -3.83
CA GLU A 13 14.32 -12.97 -2.41
C GLU A 13 13.85 -11.54 -2.19
N LEU A 14 14.32 -10.60 -3.01
CA LEU A 14 13.88 -9.21 -2.93
C LEU A 14 12.38 -9.09 -3.25
N TRP A 15 11.91 -9.76 -4.31
CA TRP A 15 10.48 -9.79 -4.62
C TRP A 15 9.65 -10.56 -3.61
N ARG A 16 10.18 -11.63 -3.00
CA ARG A 16 9.52 -12.31 -1.88
C ARG A 16 9.30 -11.37 -0.71
N GLN A 17 10.28 -10.53 -0.37
CA GLN A 17 10.14 -9.56 0.71
C GLN A 17 9.04 -8.52 0.41
N VAL A 18 8.95 -8.06 -0.84
CA VAL A 18 7.86 -7.16 -1.30
C VAL A 18 6.51 -7.85 -1.15
N TYR A 19 6.42 -9.13 -1.51
CA TYR A 19 5.21 -9.92 -1.34
C TYR A 19 4.82 -10.08 0.15
N ASP A 20 5.77 -10.41 1.02
CA ASP A 20 5.53 -10.55 2.45
C ASP A 20 5.04 -9.23 3.07
N ALA A 21 5.61 -8.09 2.68
CA ALA A 21 5.16 -6.76 3.09
C ALA A 21 3.75 -6.42 2.57
N ALA A 22 3.45 -6.81 1.32
CA ALA A 22 2.12 -6.62 0.73
C ALA A 22 1.04 -7.45 1.45
N LEU A 23 1.35 -8.70 1.85
CA LEU A 23 0.45 -9.51 2.67
C LEU A 23 0.21 -8.91 4.06
N ALA A 24 1.24 -8.29 4.64
CA ALA A 24 1.13 -7.60 5.93
C ALA A 24 0.36 -6.26 5.84
N GLY A 25 0.04 -5.77 4.63
CA GLY A 25 -0.57 -4.47 4.44
C GLY A 25 0.38 -3.28 4.74
N ASP A 26 1.69 -3.53 4.83
CA ASP A 26 2.69 -2.51 5.13
C ASP A 26 3.12 -1.79 3.84
N ALA A 27 2.33 -0.79 3.46
CA ALA A 27 2.55 -0.03 2.22
C ALA A 27 3.89 0.75 2.21
N VAL A 28 4.37 1.20 3.38
CA VAL A 28 5.65 1.92 3.48
C VAL A 28 6.78 0.97 3.14
N ARG A 29 6.80 -0.20 3.76
CA ARG A 29 7.83 -1.22 3.52
C ARG A 29 7.82 -1.74 2.09
N VAL A 30 6.64 -1.92 1.48
CA VAL A 30 6.51 -2.24 0.05
C VAL A 30 7.24 -1.21 -0.82
N LEU A 31 7.00 0.08 -0.59
CA LEU A 31 7.62 1.16 -1.37
C LEU A 31 9.15 1.23 -1.14
N GLU A 32 9.60 1.06 0.09
CA GLU A 32 11.02 1.04 0.43
C GLU A 32 11.75 -0.10 -0.30
N GLN A 33 11.16 -1.29 -0.34
CA GLN A 33 11.73 -2.47 -0.99
C GLN A 33 11.72 -2.35 -2.52
N ILE A 34 10.65 -1.82 -3.12
CA ILE A 34 10.61 -1.55 -4.57
C ILE A 34 11.72 -0.56 -4.96
N ARG A 35 11.89 0.53 -4.20
CA ARG A 35 12.98 1.49 -4.44
C ARG A 35 14.37 0.86 -4.30
N ALA A 36 14.53 -0.09 -3.39
CA ALA A 36 15.79 -0.82 -3.25
C ALA A 36 16.08 -1.69 -4.49
N ILE A 37 15.06 -2.38 -5.02
CA ILE A 37 15.17 -3.16 -6.27
C ILE A 37 15.49 -2.25 -7.46
N GLU A 38 14.81 -1.10 -7.59
CA GLU A 38 15.07 -0.11 -8.64
C GLU A 38 16.51 0.41 -8.58
N ARG A 39 17.02 0.72 -7.38
CA ARG A 39 18.41 1.15 -7.22
C ARG A 39 19.38 0.09 -7.73
N LEU A 40 19.19 -1.17 -7.37
CA LEU A 40 20.03 -2.29 -7.85
C LEU A 40 20.02 -2.40 -9.38
N ALA A 41 18.88 -2.15 -10.02
CA ALA A 41 18.80 -2.14 -11.49
C ALA A 41 19.56 -0.95 -12.12
N THR A 42 19.65 0.19 -11.41
CA THR A 42 20.33 1.40 -11.90
C THR A 42 21.83 1.46 -11.59
N THR A 43 22.30 0.87 -10.48
CA THR A 43 23.73 0.85 -10.10
C THR A 43 24.58 -0.15 -10.89
N GLY A 44 24.00 -0.94 -11.80
CA GLY A 44 24.74 -1.70 -12.82
C GLY A 44 25.29 -0.85 -13.98
N GLY A 45 25.23 0.48 -13.88
CA GLY A 45 25.54 1.41 -14.98
C GLY A 45 27.01 1.56 -15.40
N ASP A 46 27.97 0.99 -14.67
CA ASP A 46 29.41 1.13 -14.99
C ASP A 46 29.93 0.00 -15.91
N GLY A 47 29.21 -0.27 -17.01
CA GLY A 47 29.66 -1.18 -18.07
C GLY A 47 29.58 -2.68 -17.75
N ALA A 48 29.15 -3.05 -16.54
CA ALA A 48 28.71 -4.41 -16.24
C ALA A 48 27.27 -4.55 -16.76
N GLY A 49 27.04 -5.39 -17.77
CA GLY A 49 25.69 -5.66 -18.27
C GLY A 49 24.71 -6.07 -17.14
N PRO A 50 23.39 -6.11 -17.42
CA PRO A 50 22.40 -6.51 -16.41
C PRO A 50 22.80 -7.82 -15.73
N PRO A 51 22.51 -7.99 -14.43
CA PRO A 51 22.89 -9.20 -13.71
C PRO A 51 22.42 -10.43 -14.49
N ARG A 52 23.33 -11.36 -14.76
CA ARG A 52 23.01 -12.60 -15.47
C ARG A 52 22.22 -13.50 -14.54
N LEU A 53 20.90 -13.35 -14.56
CA LEU A 53 19.98 -14.20 -13.81
C LEU A 53 19.80 -15.54 -14.52
N SER A 54 19.69 -16.62 -13.74
CA SER A 54 19.24 -17.89 -14.29
C SER A 54 17.76 -17.81 -14.70
N ALA A 55 17.32 -18.65 -15.63
CA ALA A 55 15.91 -18.72 -16.02
C ALA A 55 14.99 -19.07 -14.83
N GLU A 56 15.48 -19.91 -13.91
CA GLU A 56 14.76 -20.29 -12.68
C GLU A 56 14.62 -19.10 -11.73
N GLU A 57 15.68 -18.33 -11.52
CA GLU A 57 15.65 -17.15 -10.65
C GLU A 57 14.73 -16.06 -11.22
N LEU A 58 14.79 -15.81 -12.53
CA LEU A 58 13.89 -14.88 -13.20
C LEU A 58 12.43 -15.33 -13.07
N SER A 59 12.15 -16.62 -13.25
CA SER A 59 10.81 -17.19 -13.10
C SER A 59 10.29 -17.00 -11.67
N ALA A 60 11.11 -17.31 -10.66
CA ALA A 60 10.76 -17.14 -9.25
C ALA A 60 10.51 -15.68 -8.88
N ALA A 61 11.36 -14.76 -9.33
CA ALA A 61 11.20 -13.32 -9.14
C ALA A 61 9.88 -12.81 -9.74
N LEU A 62 9.56 -13.20 -10.98
CA LEU A 62 8.32 -12.84 -11.64
C LEU A 62 7.09 -13.42 -10.93
N ALA A 63 7.18 -14.63 -10.39
CA ALA A 63 6.11 -15.24 -9.61
C ALA A 63 5.79 -14.43 -8.34
N PHE A 64 6.82 -14.04 -7.57
CA PHE A 64 6.65 -13.20 -6.39
C PHE A 64 6.17 -11.79 -6.73
N GLN A 65 6.66 -11.19 -7.82
CA GLN A 65 6.16 -9.90 -8.30
C GLN A 65 4.65 -9.96 -8.61
N LYS A 66 4.20 -10.98 -9.33
CA LYS A 66 2.77 -11.18 -9.62
C LYS A 66 1.95 -11.39 -8.35
N ALA A 67 2.47 -12.18 -7.40
CA ALA A 67 1.81 -12.42 -6.12
C ALA A 67 1.67 -11.13 -5.29
N ALA A 68 2.71 -10.30 -5.23
CA ALA A 68 2.68 -8.99 -4.57
C ALA A 68 1.64 -8.05 -5.19
N LEU A 69 1.59 -7.97 -6.53
CA LEU A 69 0.59 -7.15 -7.24
C LEU A 69 -0.84 -7.61 -6.94
N LEU A 70 -1.07 -8.92 -6.88
CA LEU A 70 -2.38 -9.48 -6.54
C LEU A 70 -2.77 -9.14 -5.09
N ALA A 71 -1.84 -9.27 -4.13
CA ALA A 71 -2.06 -8.91 -2.74
C ALA A 71 -2.42 -7.42 -2.58
N LEU A 72 -1.65 -6.53 -3.23
CA LEU A 72 -1.93 -5.08 -3.23
C LEU A 72 -3.27 -4.73 -3.88
N SER A 73 -3.63 -5.42 -4.96
CA SER A 73 -4.92 -5.22 -5.64
C SER A 73 -6.10 -5.58 -4.75
N ARG A 74 -5.99 -6.68 -3.99
CA ARG A 74 -7.00 -7.06 -2.98
C ARG A 74 -7.08 -6.05 -1.85
N ALA A 75 -5.95 -5.59 -1.33
CA ALA A 75 -5.91 -4.56 -0.28
C ALA A 75 -6.59 -3.25 -0.75
N ARG A 76 -6.33 -2.83 -1.99
CA ARG A 76 -6.98 -1.67 -2.60
C ARG A 76 -8.50 -1.83 -2.68
N GLU A 77 -9.00 -3.00 -3.06
CA GLU A 77 -10.44 -3.29 -3.10
C GLU A 77 -11.07 -3.17 -1.72
N THR A 78 -10.46 -3.77 -0.68
CA THR A 78 -10.93 -3.66 0.71
C THR A 78 -11.01 -2.20 1.18
N ILE A 79 -9.96 -1.41 0.96
CA ILE A 79 -9.93 0.01 1.30
C ILE A 79 -11.05 0.77 0.57
N GLY A 80 -11.27 0.47 -0.72
CA GLY A 80 -12.35 1.09 -1.51
C GLY A 80 -13.73 0.83 -0.91
N VAL A 81 -14.01 -0.42 -0.51
CA VAL A 81 -15.27 -0.80 0.14
C VAL A 81 -15.44 -0.09 1.49
N GLU A 82 -14.39 -0.06 2.31
CA GLU A 82 -14.43 0.60 3.61
C GLU A 82 -14.67 2.12 3.48
N LEU A 83 -13.98 2.78 2.55
CA LEU A 83 -14.17 4.20 2.26
C LEU A 83 -15.59 4.51 1.80
N ALA A 84 -16.15 3.70 0.89
CA ALA A 84 -17.54 3.84 0.46
C ALA A 84 -18.51 3.68 1.63
N GLY A 85 -18.26 2.71 2.52
CA GLY A 85 -19.01 2.52 3.76
C GLY A 85 -18.92 3.72 4.72
N HIS A 86 -17.73 4.29 4.89
CA HIS A 86 -17.50 5.49 5.70
C HIS A 86 -18.25 6.70 5.15
N GLU A 87 -18.19 6.94 3.84
CA GLU A 87 -18.89 8.06 3.22
C GLU A 87 -20.42 7.89 3.32
N ARG A 88 -20.93 6.66 3.17
CA ARG A 88 -22.36 6.36 3.42
C ARG A 88 -22.76 6.68 4.86
N ARG A 89 -21.99 6.23 5.86
CA ARG A 89 -22.24 6.54 7.28
C ARG A 89 -22.19 8.04 7.55
N ARG A 90 -21.24 8.76 6.95
CA ARG A 90 -21.11 10.21 7.05
C ARG A 90 -22.35 10.93 6.51
N ARG A 91 -22.84 10.53 5.34
CA ARG A 91 -24.07 11.08 4.74
C ARG A 91 -25.29 10.83 5.62
N LEU A 92 -25.47 9.60 6.12
CA LEU A 92 -26.58 9.27 7.02
C LEU A 92 -26.52 10.12 8.30
N ARG A 93 -25.36 10.22 8.95
CA ARG A 93 -25.20 11.06 10.15
C ARG A 93 -25.52 12.53 9.89
N SER A 94 -25.21 13.04 8.69
CA SER A 94 -25.57 14.39 8.29
C SER A 94 -27.08 14.54 8.06
N ALA A 95 -27.71 13.58 7.40
CA ALA A 95 -29.15 13.60 7.09
C ALA A 95 -30.02 13.48 8.36
N TYR A 96 -29.57 12.70 9.34
CA TYR A 96 -30.23 12.51 10.63
C TYR A 96 -29.66 13.40 11.74
N ARG A 97 -28.89 14.45 11.40
CA ARG A 97 -28.40 15.39 12.40
C ARG A 97 -29.62 16.06 13.03
N PRO A 98 -29.83 15.92 14.35
CA PRO A 98 -30.96 16.56 15.00
C PRO A 98 -30.85 18.07 14.78
N VAL A 99 -31.86 18.65 14.13
CA VAL A 99 -32.05 20.10 14.09
C VAL A 99 -32.20 20.53 15.55
N PRO A 100 -31.40 21.48 16.07
CA PRO A 100 -31.67 22.01 17.39
C PRO A 100 -33.12 22.53 17.37
N ARG A 101 -33.98 21.90 18.18
CA ARG A 101 -35.34 22.40 18.38
C ARG A 101 -35.18 23.80 18.95
N ALA A 102 -35.33 24.83 18.11
CA ALA A 102 -35.54 26.18 18.56
C ALA A 102 -36.70 26.13 19.56
N GLY A 103 -36.43 26.63 20.77
CA GLY A 103 -37.31 26.49 21.92
C GLY A 103 -38.75 26.79 21.55
N SER A 104 -39.64 25.84 21.83
CA SER A 104 -41.07 26.06 21.82
C SER A 104 -41.39 27.16 22.83
N GLY A 105 -41.84 28.30 22.31
CA GLY A 105 -42.75 29.23 22.96
C GLY A 105 -42.46 29.63 24.41
N ARG A 106 -41.80 30.77 24.58
CA ARG A 106 -42.26 31.73 25.60
C ARG A 106 -42.70 32.99 24.86
N ILE A 107 -44.00 33.06 24.61
CA ILE A 107 -44.66 34.32 24.28
C ILE A 107 -44.75 35.04 25.63
N GLU A 108 -43.85 35.99 25.87
CA GLU A 108 -44.00 36.91 26.99
C GLU A 108 -45.14 37.87 26.63
N ALA A 109 -46.27 37.71 27.32
CA ALA A 109 -47.36 38.66 27.29
C ALA A 109 -46.91 39.95 27.99
N SER A 110 -47.16 41.08 27.33
CA SER A 110 -46.95 42.44 27.85
C SER A 110 -47.56 42.65 29.23
N ALA A 111 -46.83 43.39 30.07
CA ALA A 111 -47.37 44.23 31.14
C ALA A 111 -46.72 45.61 31.03
#